data_AF-A0A351CLL3-F1
#
_entry.id   AF-A0A351CLL3-F1
#
_cell.length_a   1.000
_cell.length_b   1.000
_cell.length_c   1.000
_cell.angle_alpha   90.00
_cell.angle_beta   90.00
_cell.angle_gamma   90.00
#
_symmetry.space_group_name_H-M   'P 1'
#
loop_
_entity.id
_entity.type
_entity.pdbx_description
1 polymer ?
#
loop_
_entity_poly.entity_id
_entity_poly.type
_entity_poly.pdbx_seq_one_letter_code
_entity_poly.pdbx_strand_id
1 'polypeptide(L)'
;DRRSAGTVLDDKTIHLKLVTSLTNDVELEETHLNFMIYDKSILVAGEVPNNAVKSYVLNKIQIIAPDTKQIYNEMTIGPTSGILSRTKDSAITVQIEARFHEQEVFHPTHVRVMTENQNVYLMGAVTDREGSMAAKVAAKAKGVKRVVKMFDYLESRPQSEIDRDKQKELDAKEQAALEKLKQDLKAEQEKIQQKIDKLNASN
;
A
#
# COMPACT_ATOMS: atom_id res chain seq x y z
N ASP A 1 4.91 -6.62 1.16
CA ASP A 1 4.51 -6.32 2.54
C ASP A 1 5.66 -6.77 3.43
N ARG A 2 6.11 -5.89 4.32
CA ARG A 2 7.25 -6.13 5.23
C ARG A 2 6.82 -6.78 6.54
N ARG A 3 5.51 -6.88 6.79
CA ARG A 3 4.94 -7.55 7.96
C ARG A 3 4.86 -9.06 7.71
N SER A 4 4.89 -9.82 8.80
CA SER A 4 4.64 -11.26 8.76
C SER A 4 3.17 -11.55 8.40
N ALA A 5 2.89 -12.74 7.87
CA ALA A 5 1.51 -13.16 7.60
C ALA A 5 0.63 -13.16 8.87
N GLY A 6 1.22 -13.51 10.02
CA GLY A 6 0.56 -13.44 11.33
C GLY A 6 0.18 -12.01 11.70
N THR A 7 1.12 -11.06 11.58
CA THR A 7 0.85 -9.63 11.84
C THR A 7 -0.25 -9.08 10.93
N VAL A 8 -0.25 -9.44 9.63
CA VAL A 8 -1.30 -9.00 8.69
C VAL A 8 -2.67 -9.57 9.08
N LEU A 9 -2.72 -10.82 9.56
CA LEU A 9 -3.95 -11.45 10.03
C LEU A 9 -4.45 -10.81 11.33
N ASP A 10 -3.56 -10.52 12.26
CA ASP A 10 -3.87 -9.82 13.51
C ASP A 10 -4.44 -8.43 13.21
N ASP A 11 -3.78 -7.64 12.35
CA ASP A 11 -4.25 -6.31 11.94
C ASP A 11 -5.65 -6.36 11.31
N LYS A 12 -5.92 -7.35 10.45
CA LYS A 12 -7.26 -7.57 9.85
C LYS A 12 -8.29 -7.96 10.90
N THR A 13 -7.90 -8.78 11.88
CA THR A 13 -8.78 -9.20 12.96
C THR A 13 -9.16 -8.02 13.85
N ILE A 14 -8.20 -7.16 14.20
CA ILE A 14 -8.46 -5.92 14.93
C ILE A 14 -9.39 -5.02 14.13
N HIS A 15 -9.12 -4.82 12.83
CA HIS A 15 -9.96 -3.99 11.97
C HIS A 15 -11.41 -4.48 11.95
N LEU A 16 -11.62 -5.78 11.77
CA LEU A 16 -12.95 -6.38 11.77
C LEU A 16 -13.65 -6.23 13.13
N LYS A 17 -12.93 -6.45 14.24
CA LYS A 17 -13.49 -6.24 15.60
C LYS A 17 -13.91 -4.79 15.82
N LEU A 18 -13.11 -3.81 15.38
CA LEU A 18 -13.45 -2.40 15.52
C LEU A 18 -14.69 -2.04 14.69
N VAL A 19 -14.68 -2.40 13.41
CA VAL A 19 -15.81 -2.11 12.51
C VAL A 19 -17.10 -2.75 13.04
N THR A 20 -17.08 -4.03 13.40
CA THR A 20 -18.28 -4.73 13.90
C THR A 20 -18.74 -4.19 15.25
N SER A 21 -17.84 -3.87 16.18
CA SER A 21 -18.23 -3.40 17.52
C SER A 21 -18.74 -1.96 17.50
N LEU A 22 -18.13 -1.08 16.69
CA LEU A 22 -18.48 0.34 16.64
C LEU A 22 -19.67 0.62 15.71
N THR A 23 -19.88 -0.19 14.67
CA THR A 23 -21.07 -0.06 13.79
C THR A 23 -22.35 -0.49 14.51
N ASN A 24 -22.26 -1.45 15.45
CA ASN A 24 -23.40 -1.94 16.21
C ASN A 24 -23.65 -1.15 17.51
N ASP A 25 -22.88 -0.08 17.77
CA ASP A 25 -23.00 0.73 18.98
C ASP A 25 -24.02 1.86 18.75
N VAL A 26 -25.13 1.82 19.49
CA VAL A 26 -26.22 2.79 19.36
C VAL A 26 -25.75 4.22 19.67
N GLU A 27 -24.74 4.38 20.54
CA GLU A 27 -24.17 5.70 20.84
C GLU A 27 -23.38 6.31 19.66
N LEU A 28 -23.12 5.52 18.61
CA LEU A 28 -22.32 5.90 17.44
C LEU A 28 -23.12 6.00 16.14
N GLU A 29 -24.46 5.90 16.18
CA GLU A 29 -25.32 5.96 14.98
C GLU A 29 -25.13 7.24 14.15
N GLU A 30 -24.86 8.37 14.81
CA GLU A 30 -24.64 9.67 14.17
C GLU A 30 -23.16 9.91 13.79
N THR A 31 -22.33 8.88 13.78
CA THR A 31 -20.89 9.00 13.45
C THR A 31 -20.57 8.43 12.08
N HIS A 32 -19.47 8.90 11.51
CA HIS A 32 -18.84 8.25 10.37
C HIS A 32 -17.37 8.00 10.73
N LEU A 33 -16.99 6.74 10.89
CA LEU A 33 -15.65 6.37 11.32
C LEU A 33 -15.03 5.39 10.33
N ASN A 34 -13.80 5.67 9.94
CA ASN A 34 -12.96 4.81 9.13
C ASN A 34 -11.68 4.48 9.89
N PHE A 35 -11.23 3.23 9.74
CA PHE A 35 -10.08 2.69 10.47
C PHE A 35 -9.01 2.19 9.49
N MET A 36 -7.78 2.61 9.71
CA MET A 36 -6.60 2.02 9.06
C MET A 36 -5.68 1.43 10.11
N ILE A 37 -5.23 0.20 9.90
CA ILE A 37 -4.36 -0.52 10.84
C ILE A 37 -3.10 -0.99 10.14
N TYR A 38 -1.97 -0.74 10.78
CA TYR A 38 -0.66 -1.21 10.36
C TYR A 38 0.19 -1.55 11.59
N ASP A 39 0.61 -2.82 11.70
CA ASP A 39 1.50 -3.31 12.76
C ASP A 39 1.02 -2.95 14.17
N LYS A 40 -0.28 -3.20 14.43
CA LYS A 40 -0.99 -2.85 15.67
C LYS A 40 -1.08 -1.35 16.01
N SER A 41 -0.67 -0.47 15.11
CA SER A 41 -1.00 0.96 15.17
C SER A 41 -2.34 1.20 14.49
N ILE A 42 -3.25 1.88 15.16
CA ILE A 42 -4.60 2.18 14.67
C ILE A 42 -4.69 3.66 14.34
N LEU A 43 -5.15 3.98 13.14
CA LEU A 43 -5.69 5.28 12.80
C LEU A 43 -7.21 5.20 12.81
N VAL A 44 -7.85 6.13 13.53
CA VAL A 44 -9.28 6.42 13.42
C VAL A 44 -9.46 7.81 12.84
N ALA A 45 -10.21 7.91 11.75
CA ALA A 45 -10.58 9.17 11.11
C ALA A 45 -12.08 9.21 10.81
N GLY A 46 -12.60 10.41 10.56
CA GLY A 46 -13.99 10.63 10.19
C GLY A 46 -14.63 11.72 11.05
N GLU A 47 -15.95 11.64 11.24
CA GLU A 47 -16.73 12.66 11.93
C GLU A 47 -17.49 12.11 13.14
N VAL A 48 -17.46 12.91 14.21
CA VAL A 48 -18.20 12.68 15.44
C VAL A 48 -18.98 13.95 15.83
N PRO A 49 -20.15 13.84 16.46
CA PRO A 49 -21.01 15.00 16.74
C PRO A 49 -20.43 15.92 17.83
N ASN A 50 -19.66 15.39 18.78
CA ASN A 50 -19.10 16.16 19.89
C ASN A 50 -17.87 15.48 20.52
N ASN A 51 -17.21 16.18 21.45
CA ASN A 51 -16.03 15.68 22.17
C ASN A 51 -16.31 14.45 23.06
N ALA A 52 -17.52 14.34 23.63
CA ALA A 52 -17.85 13.21 24.50
C ALA A 52 -17.86 11.90 23.70
N VAL A 53 -18.49 11.91 22.51
CA VAL A 53 -18.48 10.78 21.58
C VAL A 53 -17.06 10.48 21.10
N LYS A 54 -16.26 11.52 20.80
CA LYS A 54 -14.84 11.35 20.45
C LYS A 54 -14.07 10.57 21.51
N SER A 55 -14.21 10.94 22.78
CA SER A 55 -13.57 10.26 23.92
C SER A 55 -14.10 8.84 24.11
N TYR A 56 -15.41 8.64 23.93
CA TYR A 56 -16.04 7.32 24.01
C TYR A 56 -15.49 6.35 22.96
N VAL A 57 -15.36 6.79 21.70
CA VAL A 57 -14.76 6.00 20.61
C VAL A 57 -13.32 5.58 20.97
N LEU A 58 -12.49 6.51 21.46
CA LEU A 58 -11.11 6.18 21.84
C LEU A 58 -11.05 5.14 22.97
N ASN A 59 -11.90 5.28 23.99
CA ASN A 59 -11.99 4.31 25.06
C ASN A 59 -12.41 2.93 24.54
N LYS A 60 -13.40 2.88 23.65
CA LYS A 60 -13.84 1.63 23.02
C LYS A 60 -12.74 0.96 22.20
N ILE A 61 -11.98 1.73 21.40
CA ILE A 61 -10.84 1.21 20.65
C ILE A 61 -9.83 0.54 21.60
N GLN A 62 -9.50 1.20 22.72
CA GLN A 62 -8.56 0.65 23.71
C GLN A 62 -9.05 -0.65 24.36
N ILE A 63 -10.35 -0.78 24.60
CA ILE A 63 -10.96 -2.00 25.17
C ILE A 63 -10.96 -3.14 24.14
N ILE A 64 -11.30 -2.83 22.88
CA ILE A 64 -11.39 -3.83 21.80
C ILE A 64 -10.00 -4.35 21.39
N ALA A 65 -9.00 -3.47 21.42
CA ALA A 65 -7.66 -3.72 20.96
C ALA A 65 -6.62 -3.30 22.02
N PRO A 66 -6.56 -4.02 23.16
CA PRO A 66 -5.70 -3.63 24.29
C PRO A 66 -4.20 -3.66 23.95
N ASP A 67 -3.79 -4.57 23.06
CA ASP A 67 -2.39 -4.76 22.64
C ASP A 67 -1.95 -3.81 21.52
N THR A 68 -2.64 -2.69 21.34
CA THR A 68 -2.30 -1.70 20.31
C THR A 68 -1.09 -0.87 20.70
N LYS A 69 -0.21 -0.62 19.73
CA LYS A 69 1.01 0.17 19.96
C LYS A 69 0.70 1.64 20.10
N GLN A 70 -0.19 2.13 19.24
CA GLN A 70 -0.52 3.54 19.15
C GLN A 70 -1.89 3.73 18.52
N ILE A 71 -2.61 4.76 18.99
CA ILE A 71 -3.88 5.20 18.41
C ILE A 71 -3.68 6.62 17.90
N TYR A 72 -3.77 6.78 16.58
CA TYR A 72 -3.81 8.07 15.89
C TYR A 72 -5.25 8.53 15.76
N ASN A 73 -5.56 9.70 16.32
CA ASN A 73 -6.90 10.26 16.33
C ASN A 73 -7.01 11.44 15.37
N GLU A 74 -7.63 11.19 14.23
CA GLU A 74 -7.92 12.21 13.20
C GLU A 74 -9.44 12.39 13.02
N MET A 75 -10.21 12.14 14.09
CA MET A 75 -11.64 12.43 14.11
C MET A 75 -11.90 13.93 14.19
N THR A 76 -12.76 14.43 13.32
CA THR A 76 -13.23 15.81 13.28
C THR A 76 -14.57 15.93 13.98
N ILE A 77 -14.77 17.02 14.73
CA ILE A 77 -16.08 17.30 15.34
C ILE A 77 -16.93 18.04 14.32
N GLY A 78 -18.06 17.47 13.94
CA GLY A 78 -18.94 18.05 12.93
C GLY A 78 -20.00 17.07 12.42
N PRO A 79 -20.85 17.52 11.48
CA PRO A 79 -21.83 16.65 10.84
C PRO A 79 -21.12 15.58 9.99
N THR A 80 -21.78 14.43 9.82
CA THR A 80 -21.23 13.34 9.03
C THR A 80 -21.05 13.74 7.56
N SER A 81 -19.95 13.29 6.96
CA SER A 81 -19.68 13.54 5.56
C SER A 81 -20.76 12.93 4.66
N GLY A 82 -21.31 13.74 3.75
CA GLY A 82 -22.28 13.28 2.75
C GLY A 82 -21.63 12.39 1.68
N ILE A 83 -22.45 11.64 0.95
CA ILE A 83 -22.03 10.66 -0.08
C ILE A 83 -21.05 11.26 -1.09
N LEU A 84 -21.30 12.50 -1.54
CA LEU A 84 -20.44 13.19 -2.51
C LEU A 84 -19.01 13.44 -1.99
N SER A 85 -18.83 13.71 -0.69
CA SER A 85 -17.49 13.86 -0.10
C SER A 85 -16.76 12.53 -0.12
N ARG A 86 -17.45 11.46 0.30
CA ARG A 86 -16.89 10.10 0.34
C ARG A 86 -16.49 9.59 -1.05
N THR A 87 -17.28 9.91 -2.07
CA THR A 87 -16.93 9.59 -3.48
C THR A 87 -15.65 10.30 -3.91
N LYS A 88 -15.46 11.58 -3.52
CA LYS A 88 -14.20 12.30 -3.80
C LYS A 88 -13.02 11.65 -3.10
N ASP A 89 -13.18 11.25 -1.85
CA ASP A 89 -12.11 10.61 -1.06
C ASP A 89 -11.70 9.25 -1.64
N SER A 90 -12.68 8.46 -2.09
CA SER A 90 -12.41 7.20 -2.82
C SER A 90 -11.66 7.46 -4.13
N ALA A 91 -12.08 8.47 -4.90
CA ALA A 91 -11.40 8.84 -6.14
C ALA A 91 -9.97 9.36 -5.91
N ILE A 92 -9.72 10.08 -4.80
CA ILE A 92 -8.38 10.49 -4.39
C ILE A 92 -7.54 9.26 -4.06
N THR A 93 -8.07 8.34 -3.26
CA THR A 93 -7.37 7.10 -2.86
C THR A 93 -6.94 6.30 -4.08
N VAL A 94 -7.84 6.04 -5.02
CA VAL A 94 -7.54 5.31 -6.26
C VAL A 94 -6.46 6.02 -7.09
N GLN A 95 -6.52 7.35 -7.21
CA GLN A 95 -5.48 8.12 -7.90
C GLN A 95 -4.11 7.96 -7.25
N ILE A 96 -4.05 7.92 -5.91
CA ILE A 96 -2.81 7.76 -5.16
C ILE A 96 -2.27 6.35 -5.35
N GLU A 97 -3.11 5.33 -5.20
CA GLU A 97 -2.72 3.93 -5.40
C GLU A 97 -2.19 3.70 -6.82
N ALA A 98 -2.88 4.20 -7.84
CA ALA A 98 -2.43 4.13 -9.23
C ALA A 98 -1.02 4.74 -9.40
N ARG A 99 -0.80 5.93 -8.84
CA ARG A 99 0.53 6.58 -8.89
C ARG A 99 1.58 5.87 -8.06
N PHE A 100 1.22 5.16 -6.99
CA PHE A 100 2.15 4.31 -6.25
C PHE A 100 2.62 3.13 -7.11
N HIS A 101 1.79 2.61 -8.02
CA HIS A 101 2.20 1.58 -8.96
C HIS A 101 3.14 2.07 -10.08
N GLU A 102 3.09 3.35 -10.43
CA GLU A 102 3.90 3.94 -11.51
C GLU A 102 5.31 4.35 -11.08
N GLN A 103 5.60 4.40 -9.78
CA GLN A 103 6.92 4.79 -9.25
C GLN A 103 7.78 3.58 -8.86
N GLU A 104 9.11 3.74 -8.93
CA GLU A 104 10.07 2.65 -8.71
C GLU A 104 10.82 2.73 -7.37
N VAL A 105 10.50 3.70 -6.51
CA VAL A 105 11.22 3.95 -5.24
C VAL A 105 10.81 2.97 -4.15
N PHE A 106 9.55 2.58 -4.10
CA PHE A 106 9.02 1.61 -3.13
C PHE A 106 8.01 0.68 -3.77
N HIS A 107 7.76 -0.48 -3.16
CA HIS A 107 6.67 -1.34 -3.61
C HIS A 107 5.33 -0.82 -3.03
N PRO A 108 4.23 -0.75 -3.81
CA PRO A 108 2.94 -0.21 -3.34
C PRO A 108 2.44 -0.83 -2.03
N THR A 109 2.66 -2.12 -1.82
CA THR A 109 2.29 -2.83 -0.58
C THR A 109 3.07 -2.43 0.67
N HIS A 110 4.11 -1.58 0.55
CA HIS A 110 4.84 -1.05 1.70
C HIS A 110 4.11 0.12 2.36
N VAL A 111 3.22 0.79 1.62
CA VAL A 111 2.49 1.97 2.07
C VAL A 111 0.99 1.70 1.97
N ARG A 112 0.30 1.79 3.09
CA ARG A 112 -1.16 1.86 3.13
C ARG A 112 -1.60 3.31 3.06
N VAL A 113 -2.69 3.54 2.33
CA VAL A 113 -3.30 4.86 2.18
C VAL A 113 -4.76 4.81 2.61
N MET A 114 -5.21 5.86 3.29
CA MET A 114 -6.62 6.12 3.59
C MET A 114 -6.89 7.60 3.35
N THR A 115 -8.02 7.94 2.74
CA THR A 115 -8.43 9.34 2.54
C THR A 115 -9.74 9.60 3.26
N GLU A 116 -9.80 10.70 4.01
CA GLU A 116 -11.02 11.16 4.69
C GLU A 116 -11.10 12.69 4.65
N ASN A 117 -12.23 13.24 4.19
CA ASN A 117 -12.44 14.67 4.02
C ASN A 117 -11.28 15.36 3.27
N GLN A 118 -10.81 14.71 2.19
CA GLN A 118 -9.67 15.10 1.35
C GLN A 118 -8.31 15.16 2.09
N ASN A 119 -8.24 14.68 3.33
CA ASN A 119 -6.97 14.44 4.03
C ASN A 119 -6.50 13.03 3.74
N VAL A 120 -5.24 12.88 3.37
CA VAL A 120 -4.61 11.60 3.08
C VAL A 120 -3.76 11.19 4.26
N TYR A 121 -3.94 9.97 4.73
CA TYR A 121 -3.17 9.36 5.79
C TYR A 121 -2.37 8.20 5.22
N LEU A 122 -1.07 8.19 5.51
CA LEU A 122 -0.14 7.18 5.03
C LEU A 122 0.47 6.42 6.21
N MET A 123 0.40 5.09 6.17
CA MET A 123 1.04 4.20 7.16
C MET A 123 1.89 3.15 6.46
N GLY A 124 2.91 2.63 7.14
CA GLY A 124 3.80 1.63 6.56
C GLY A 124 5.18 1.60 7.20
N ALA A 125 5.85 0.46 7.12
CA ALA A 125 7.26 0.31 7.45
C ALA A 125 8.11 0.73 6.25
N VAL A 126 8.71 1.92 6.28
CA VAL A 126 9.39 2.55 5.14
C VAL A 126 10.71 3.17 5.55
N THR A 127 11.65 3.30 4.62
CA THR A 127 12.82 4.17 4.82
C THR A 127 12.43 5.64 4.63
N ASP A 128 13.27 6.57 5.09
CA ASP A 128 13.05 8.01 4.90
C ASP A 128 12.81 8.41 3.44
N ARG A 129 13.57 7.78 2.52
CA ARG A 129 13.45 8.00 1.07
C ARG A 129 12.10 7.54 0.55
N GLU A 130 11.67 6.34 0.94
CA GLU A 130 10.39 5.76 0.52
C GLU A 130 9.21 6.58 1.08
N GLY A 131 9.21 6.88 2.39
CA GLY A 131 8.15 7.67 3.01
C GLY A 131 8.05 9.10 2.45
N SER A 132 9.19 9.72 2.14
CA SER A 132 9.23 11.02 1.48
C SER A 132 8.69 10.96 0.05
N MET A 133 9.00 9.90 -0.70
CA MET A 133 8.45 9.72 -2.04
C MET A 133 6.94 9.45 -2.00
N ALA A 134 6.48 8.58 -1.11
CA ALA A 134 5.06 8.28 -0.93
C ALA A 134 4.25 9.55 -0.63
N ALA A 135 4.74 10.40 0.29
CA ALA A 135 4.10 11.67 0.60
C ALA A 135 4.08 12.64 -0.60
N LYS A 136 5.17 12.73 -1.37
CA LYS A 136 5.23 13.56 -2.58
C LYS A 136 4.27 13.07 -3.65
N VAL A 137 4.15 11.76 -3.85
CA VAL A 137 3.22 11.17 -4.82
C VAL A 137 1.78 11.39 -4.39
N ALA A 138 1.47 11.15 -3.12
CA ALA A 138 0.15 11.41 -2.55
C ALA A 138 -0.27 12.88 -2.71
N ALA A 139 0.63 13.83 -2.43
CA ALA A 139 0.36 15.27 -2.55
C ALA A 139 0.07 15.73 -3.99
N LYS A 140 0.44 14.95 -5.02
CA LYS A 140 0.14 15.27 -6.42
C LYS A 140 -1.27 14.84 -6.86
N ALA A 141 -2.00 14.07 -6.04
CA ALA A 141 -3.36 13.69 -6.37
C ALA A 141 -4.30 14.90 -6.30
N LYS A 142 -5.24 14.98 -7.24
CA LYS A 142 -6.11 16.14 -7.38
C LYS A 142 -7.11 16.19 -6.22
N GLY A 143 -7.20 17.33 -5.57
CA GLY A 143 -8.17 17.56 -4.48
C GLY A 143 -7.67 17.17 -3.09
N VAL A 144 -6.41 16.76 -2.94
CA VAL A 144 -5.80 16.54 -1.63
C VAL A 144 -5.63 17.88 -0.90
N LYS A 145 -6.10 17.96 0.35
CA LYS A 145 -5.92 19.12 1.23
C LYS A 145 -4.66 19.01 2.08
N ARG A 146 -4.40 17.82 2.63
CA ARG A 146 -3.33 17.57 3.59
C ARG A 146 -2.86 16.12 3.45
N VAL A 147 -1.57 15.90 3.62
CA VAL A 147 -0.98 14.56 3.71
C VAL A 147 -0.36 14.41 5.10
N VAL A 148 -0.79 13.40 5.84
CA VAL A 148 -0.29 13.08 7.17
C VAL A 148 0.49 11.76 7.10
N LYS A 149 1.74 11.79 7.57
CA LYS A 149 2.66 10.66 7.54
C LYS A 149 2.69 9.99 8.91
N MET A 150 2.30 8.72 8.97
CA MET A 150 2.26 7.87 10.17
C MET A 150 3.07 6.59 9.89
N PHE A 151 4.32 6.80 9.47
CA PHE A 151 5.22 5.73 9.05
C PHE A 151 6.07 5.23 10.21
N ASP A 152 6.34 3.92 10.18
CA ASP A 152 7.39 3.31 10.98
C ASP A 152 8.69 3.37 10.16
N TYR A 153 9.59 4.28 10.54
CA TYR A 153 10.81 4.52 9.77
C TYR A 153 11.88 3.46 10.05
N LEU A 154 12.32 2.79 8.99
CA LEU A 154 13.41 1.82 9.01
C LEU A 154 14.74 2.53 8.74
N GLU A 155 15.79 2.17 9.49
CA GLU A 155 17.15 2.70 9.27
C GLU A 155 17.69 2.34 7.88
N SER A 156 17.35 1.16 7.39
CA SER A 156 17.75 0.69 6.06
C SER A 156 16.70 -0.22 5.46
N ARG A 157 16.79 -0.43 4.13
CA ARG A 157 15.94 -1.42 3.44
C ARG A 157 16.23 -2.82 3.98
N PRO A 158 15.22 -3.67 4.20
CA PRO A 158 15.43 -5.04 4.67
C PRO A 158 16.37 -5.82 3.73
N GLN A 159 17.35 -6.52 4.30
CA GLN A 159 18.36 -7.26 3.51
C GLN A 159 17.74 -8.30 2.58
N SER A 160 16.66 -8.96 3.01
CA SER A 160 15.92 -9.93 2.20
C SER A 160 15.32 -9.33 0.91
N GLU A 161 14.95 -8.05 0.93
CA GLU A 161 14.48 -7.36 -0.29
C GLU A 161 15.65 -7.07 -1.24
N ILE A 162 16.78 -6.64 -0.68
CA ILE A 162 18.00 -6.35 -1.46
C ILE A 162 18.48 -7.63 -2.15
N ASP A 163 18.50 -8.76 -1.43
CA ASP A 163 18.95 -10.04 -1.98
C ASP A 163 17.99 -10.56 -3.05
N ARG A 164 16.68 -10.40 -2.85
CA ARG A 164 15.66 -10.76 -3.84
C ARG A 164 15.78 -9.93 -5.12
N ASP A 165 16.00 -8.62 -5.00
CA ASP A 165 16.15 -7.73 -6.15
C ASP A 165 17.43 -8.08 -6.93
N LYS A 166 18.54 -8.36 -6.23
CA LYS A 166 19.79 -8.85 -6.85
C LYS A 166 19.57 -10.18 -7.58
N GLN A 167 18.86 -11.13 -6.98
CA GLN A 167 18.57 -12.41 -7.61
C GLN A 167 17.74 -12.22 -8.88
N LYS A 168 16.68 -11.40 -8.85
CA LYS A 168 15.89 -11.09 -10.04
C LYS A 168 16.72 -10.47 -11.16
N GLU A 169 17.65 -9.57 -10.81
CA GLU A 169 18.56 -8.96 -11.78
C GLU A 169 19.49 -10.00 -12.40
N LEU A 170 19.99 -10.94 -11.58
CA LEU A 170 20.81 -12.07 -12.04
C LEU A 170 20.01 -12.97 -12.99
N ASP A 171 18.80 -13.36 -12.60
CA ASP A 171 17.90 -14.23 -13.37
C ASP A 171 17.53 -13.56 -14.71
N ALA A 172 17.25 -12.25 -14.70
CA ALA A 172 16.94 -11.49 -15.90
C ALA A 172 18.15 -11.41 -16.85
N LYS A 173 19.36 -11.25 -16.31
CA LYS A 173 20.61 -11.28 -17.11
C LYS A 173 20.85 -12.66 -17.70
N GLU A 174 20.64 -13.72 -16.93
CA GLU A 174 20.80 -15.10 -17.41
C GLU A 174 19.77 -15.42 -18.51
N GLN A 175 18.50 -15.05 -18.31
CA GLN A 175 17.47 -15.21 -19.33
C GLN A 175 17.78 -14.43 -20.60
N ALA A 176 18.20 -13.16 -20.49
CA ALA A 176 18.58 -12.36 -21.65
C ALA A 176 19.78 -12.96 -22.40
N ALA A 177 20.77 -13.51 -21.68
CA ALA A 177 21.92 -14.19 -22.28
C ALA A 177 21.50 -15.49 -22.97
N LEU A 178 20.61 -16.27 -22.36
CA LEU A 178 20.09 -17.52 -22.92
C LEU A 178 19.25 -17.25 -24.19
N GLU A 179 18.42 -16.22 -24.17
CA GLU A 179 17.63 -15.84 -25.35
C GLU A 179 18.54 -15.35 -26.49
N LYS A 180 19.58 -14.58 -26.19
CA LYS A 180 20.59 -14.21 -27.18
C LYS A 180 21.30 -15.43 -27.76
N LEU A 181 21.72 -16.37 -26.90
CA LEU A 181 22.37 -17.61 -27.34
C LEU A 181 21.45 -18.46 -28.23
N LYS A 182 20.16 -18.59 -27.88
CA LYS A 182 19.17 -19.29 -28.72
C LYS A 182 19.00 -18.62 -30.08
N GLN A 183 18.98 -17.28 -30.12
CA GLN A 183 18.89 -16.53 -31.38
C GLN A 183 20.13 -16.76 -32.26
N ASP A 184 21.32 -16.70 -31.67
CA ASP A 184 22.58 -16.94 -32.38
C ASP A 184 22.64 -18.37 -32.94
N LEU A 185 22.29 -19.39 -32.13
CA LEU A 185 22.23 -20.78 -32.57
C LEU A 185 21.21 -21.00 -33.68
N LYS A 186 20.04 -20.38 -33.60
CA LYS A 186 19.01 -20.46 -34.64
C LYS A 186 19.52 -19.87 -35.97
N ALA A 187 20.17 -18.70 -35.91
CA ALA A 187 20.75 -18.07 -37.10
C ALA A 187 21.86 -18.93 -37.73
N GLU A 188 22.64 -19.65 -36.91
CA GLU A 188 23.65 -20.59 -37.39
C GLU A 188 23.03 -21.83 -38.04
N GLN A 189 21.99 -22.42 -37.42
CA GLN A 189 21.23 -23.53 -37.99
C GLN A 189 20.63 -23.18 -39.35
N GLU A 190 20.05 -21.99 -39.49
CA GLU A 190 19.51 -21.51 -40.77
C GLU A 190 20.58 -21.42 -41.86
N LYS A 191 21.78 -20.93 -41.52
CA LYS A 191 22.93 -20.90 -42.45
C LYS A 191 23.37 -22.30 -42.87
N ILE A 192 23.40 -23.25 -41.94
CA ILE A 192 23.76 -24.65 -42.22
C ILE A 192 22.71 -25.28 -43.14
N GLN A 193 21.43 -25.09 -42.85
CA GLN A 193 20.34 -25.63 -43.67
C GLN A 193 20.43 -25.09 -45.11
N GLN A 194 20.65 -23.78 -45.29
CA GLN A 194 20.85 -23.18 -46.60
C GLN A 194 22.03 -23.80 -47.38
N LYS A 195 23.10 -24.22 -46.70
CA LYS A 195 24.24 -24.90 -47.36
C LYS A 195 23.85 -26.31 -47.80
N ILE A 196 23.11 -27.06 -46.98
CA ILE A 196 22.61 -28.39 -47.31
C ILE A 196 21.69 -28.33 -48.53
N ASP A 197 20.76 -27.38 -48.55
CA ASP A 197 19.81 -27.22 -49.66
C ASP A 197 20.53 -26.90 -50.98
N LYS A 198 21.59 -26.07 -50.94
CA LYS A 198 22.44 -25.78 -52.12
C LYS A 198 23.21 -27.01 -52.62
N LEU A 199 23.73 -27.83 -51.72
CA LEU A 199 24.43 -29.07 -52.07
C LEU A 199 23.48 -30.06 -52.75
N ASN A 200 22.27 -30.23 -52.21
CA ASN A 200 21.27 -31.14 -52.77
C ASN A 200 20.73 -30.67 -54.13
N ALA A 201 20.64 -29.37 -54.39
CA ALA A 201 20.22 -28.83 -55.68
C ALA A 201 21.30 -28.92 -56.79
N SER A 202 22.53 -29.30 -56.44
CA SER A 202 23.67 -29.39 -57.37
C SER A 202 23.99 -30.83 -57.81
N ASN A 203 23.25 -31.82 -57.32
CA ASN A 203 23.28 -33.25 -57.72
C ASN A 203 22.03 -33.59 -58.55
#